data_AF-A0A950VN33-F1
#
_entry.id   AF-A0A950VN33-F1
#
_cell.length_a   1.000
_cell.length_b   1.000
_cell.length_c   1.000
_cell.angle_alpha   90.00
_cell.angle_beta   90.00
_cell.angle_gamma   90.00
#
_symmetry.space_group_name_H-M   'P 1'
#
loop_
_entity.id
_entity.type
_entity.pdbx_description
1 polymer ?
#
loop_
_entity_poly.entity_id
_entity_poly.type
_entity_poly.pdbx_seq_one_letter_code
_entity_poly.pdbx_strand_id
1 'polypeptide(L)'
;NSPGGQVDAGLAIYDTMHLIQPQVATTCIGMAASMGAVLLGGGARGKRSALPNSRILIHQASAGFQGTAADIEVQAREIIRINARLQEMMAADTGQPVERVAHDINRDYWMSASEARDYGVIDTIVGQTEATAAADRAEAAVQEESAEAARTATNGKST
;
A
#
# COMPACT_ATOMS: atom_id res chain seq x y z
N ASN A 1 6.80 -4.45 10.98
CA ASN A 1 6.29 -3.26 11.67
C ASN A 1 7.04 -2.03 11.19
N SER A 2 6.47 -1.24 10.30
CA SER A 2 7.08 0.01 9.81
C SER A 2 6.02 1.01 9.33
N PRO A 3 6.16 2.31 9.67
CA PRO A 3 5.36 3.38 9.08
C PRO A 3 5.82 3.78 7.66
N GLY A 4 6.89 3.16 7.16
CA GLY A 4 7.57 3.57 5.93
C GLY A 4 8.82 4.39 6.21
N GLY A 5 9.20 5.25 5.27
CA GLY A 5 10.41 6.07 5.40
C GLY A 5 10.89 6.59 4.04
N GLN A 6 12.20 6.75 3.91
CA GLN A 6 12.83 7.21 2.67
C GLN A 6 12.65 6.18 1.56
N VAL A 7 12.21 6.65 0.38
CA VAL A 7 11.92 5.78 -0.76
C VAL A 7 13.18 5.08 -1.26
N ASP A 8 14.29 5.80 -1.43
CA ASP A 8 15.53 5.23 -1.95
C ASP A 8 16.08 4.11 -1.05
N ALA A 9 16.02 4.31 0.27
CA ALA A 9 16.42 3.29 1.23
C ALA A 9 15.52 2.04 1.14
N GLY A 10 14.21 2.23 0.97
CA GLY A 10 13.28 1.13 0.76
C GLY A 10 13.50 0.40 -0.56
N LEU A 11 13.79 1.12 -1.65
CA LEU A 11 14.11 0.53 -2.95
C LEU A 11 15.39 -0.31 -2.88
N ALA A 12 16.41 0.13 -2.15
CA ALA A 12 17.62 -0.67 -1.94
C ALA A 12 17.34 -2.01 -1.23
N ILE A 13 16.42 -2.01 -0.25
CA ILE A 13 15.98 -3.24 0.41
C ILE A 13 15.20 -4.12 -0.57
N TYR A 14 14.24 -3.53 -1.29
CA TYR A 14 13.44 -4.23 -2.29
C TYR A 14 14.32 -4.93 -3.33
N ASP A 15 15.29 -4.20 -3.90
CA ASP A 15 16.23 -4.74 -4.88
C ASP A 15 17.06 -5.87 -4.27
N THR A 16 17.49 -5.73 -3.01
CA THR A 16 18.23 -6.79 -2.31
C THR A 16 17.38 -8.05 -2.14
N MET A 17 16.08 -7.92 -1.82
CA MET A 17 15.16 -9.06 -1.72
C MET A 17 15.07 -9.85 -3.03
N HIS A 18 15.21 -9.18 -4.17
CA HIS A 18 15.14 -9.78 -5.50
C HIS A 18 16.50 -10.22 -6.06
N LEU A 19 17.59 -9.63 -5.56
CA LEU A 19 18.97 -9.93 -5.97
C LEU A 19 19.46 -11.27 -5.39
N ILE A 20 19.11 -11.55 -4.13
CA ILE A 20 19.63 -12.72 -3.43
C ILE A 20 18.96 -14.01 -3.92
N GLN A 21 19.71 -15.12 -3.87
CA GLN A 21 19.19 -16.43 -4.29
C GLN A 21 18.03 -16.98 -3.42
N PRO A 22 18.05 -16.83 -2.08
CA PRO A 22 16.94 -17.31 -1.26
C PRO A 22 15.66 -16.50 -1.49
N GLN A 23 14.53 -17.19 -1.57
CA GLN A 23 13.22 -16.52 -1.58
C GLN A 23 12.98 -15.81 -0.24
N VAL A 24 12.66 -14.52 -0.29
CA VAL A 24 12.34 -13.72 0.90
C VAL A 24 10.87 -13.89 1.27
N ALA A 25 10.59 -14.44 2.44
CA ALA A 25 9.27 -14.41 3.05
C ALA A 25 9.06 -13.10 3.82
N THR A 26 7.87 -12.53 3.71
CA THR A 26 7.51 -11.29 4.40
C THR A 26 6.34 -11.54 5.36
N THR A 27 6.42 -10.94 6.55
CA THR A 27 5.35 -11.04 7.55
C THR A 27 5.09 -9.66 8.15
N CYS A 28 3.87 -9.16 7.96
CA CYS A 28 3.40 -7.99 8.68
C CYS A 28 3.02 -8.36 10.12
N ILE A 29 3.64 -7.65 11.05
CA ILE A 29 3.33 -7.68 12.48
C ILE A 29 3.14 -6.22 12.88
N GLY A 30 1.94 -5.86 13.36
CA GLY A 30 1.57 -4.48 13.64
C GLY A 30 1.20 -3.73 12.36
N MET A 31 2.11 -2.93 11.81
CA MET A 31 1.82 -2.11 10.63
C MET A 31 2.84 -2.31 9.50
N ALA A 32 2.37 -2.17 8.26
CA ALA A 32 3.18 -2.01 7.07
C ALA A 32 2.60 -0.87 6.22
N ALA A 33 3.14 0.34 6.39
CA ALA A 33 2.66 1.53 5.72
C ALA A 33 3.69 2.08 4.73
N SER A 34 3.24 2.72 3.65
CA SER A 34 4.11 3.38 2.66
C SER A 34 5.13 2.38 2.09
N MET A 35 6.44 2.69 2.11
CA MET A 35 7.48 1.73 1.73
C MET A 35 7.45 0.42 2.53
N GLY A 36 6.89 0.40 3.75
CA GLY A 36 6.65 -0.84 4.47
C GLY A 36 5.65 -1.77 3.77
N ALA A 37 4.62 -1.22 3.14
CA ALA A 37 3.66 -1.99 2.34
C ALA A 37 4.29 -2.47 1.03
N VAL A 38 5.12 -1.64 0.38
CA VAL A 38 5.87 -2.03 -0.83
C VAL A 38 6.80 -3.21 -0.53
N LEU A 39 7.55 -3.15 0.57
CA LEU A 39 8.43 -4.25 0.99
C LEU A 39 7.64 -5.50 1.40
N LEU A 40 6.47 -5.35 2.02
CA LEU A 40 5.59 -6.47 2.34
C LEU A 40 5.13 -7.18 1.04
N GLY A 41 4.65 -6.40 0.08
CA GLY A 41 4.17 -6.87 -1.23
C GLY A 41 5.24 -7.51 -2.09
N GLY A 42 6.47 -6.98 -2.04
CA GLY A 42 7.64 -7.47 -2.79
C GLY A 42 8.27 -8.75 -2.26
N GLY A 43 7.69 -9.37 -1.22
CA GLY A 43 8.07 -10.71 -0.80
C GLY A 43 7.78 -11.74 -1.89
N ALA A 44 8.42 -12.91 -1.80
CA ALA A 44 8.18 -14.00 -2.74
C ALA A 44 6.69 -14.42 -2.70
N ARG A 45 6.06 -14.53 -3.88
CA ARG A 45 4.65 -14.94 -4.00
C ARG A 45 4.36 -16.25 -3.26
N GLY A 46 3.24 -16.28 -2.55
CA GLY A 46 2.84 -17.39 -1.68
C GLY A 46 3.58 -17.41 -0.33
N LYS A 47 4.46 -16.44 -0.04
CA LYS A 47 5.23 -16.32 1.21
C LYS A 47 5.07 -14.96 1.88
N ARG A 48 4.04 -14.21 1.52
CA ARG A 48 3.70 -12.91 2.10
C ARG A 48 2.55 -13.10 3.07
N SER A 49 2.72 -12.66 4.32
CA SER A 49 1.78 -12.94 5.39
C SER A 49 1.53 -11.74 6.28
N ALA A 50 0.43 -11.76 7.01
CA ALA A 50 0.15 -10.78 8.07
C ALA A 50 -0.51 -11.45 9.28
N LEU A 51 -0.32 -10.86 10.46
CA LEU A 51 -1.17 -11.18 11.61
C LEU A 51 -2.55 -10.51 11.47
N PRO A 52 -3.59 -10.98 12.16
CA PRO A 52 -4.97 -10.55 11.90
C PRO A 52 -5.19 -9.07 12.17
N ASN A 53 -4.60 -8.52 13.25
CA ASN A 53 -4.72 -7.10 13.58
C ASN A 53 -3.70 -6.21 12.82
N SER A 54 -3.12 -6.72 11.74
CA SER A 54 -2.15 -5.94 10.97
C SER A 54 -2.86 -4.87 10.16
N ARG A 55 -2.24 -3.69 10.10
CA ARG A 55 -2.73 -2.56 9.30
C ARG A 55 -1.75 -2.28 8.17
N ILE A 56 -2.27 -2.29 6.94
CA ILE A 56 -1.50 -2.02 5.74
C ILE A 56 -1.96 -0.67 5.20
N LEU A 57 -1.02 0.20 4.82
CA LEU A 57 -1.32 1.49 4.20
C LEU A 57 -0.50 1.64 2.93
N ILE A 58 -1.17 1.91 1.81
CA ILE A 58 -0.53 2.39 0.59
C ILE A 58 -0.92 3.85 0.37
N HIS A 59 0.03 4.67 -0.03
CA HIS A 59 -0.15 6.09 -0.35
C HIS A 59 1.00 6.55 -1.26
N GLN A 60 0.82 7.67 -1.96
CA GLN A 60 1.83 8.17 -2.89
C GLN A 60 3.06 8.67 -2.13
N ALA A 61 4.23 8.60 -2.76
CA ALA A 61 5.42 9.23 -2.22
C ALA A 61 5.18 10.75 -2.10
N SER A 62 5.49 11.29 -0.93
CA SER A 62 5.40 12.72 -0.62
C SER A 62 6.79 13.31 -0.49
N ALA A 63 6.93 14.57 -0.92
CA ALA A 63 8.16 15.32 -0.79
C ALA A 63 7.86 16.82 -0.67
N GLY A 64 8.77 17.54 0.00
CA GLY A 64 8.70 18.99 0.16
C GLY A 64 9.97 19.63 -0.40
N PHE A 65 9.82 20.62 -1.27
CA PHE A 65 10.93 21.31 -1.93
C PHE A 65 10.72 22.82 -1.91
N GLN A 66 11.81 23.59 -1.91
CA GLN A 66 11.83 25.05 -2.02
C GLN A 66 13.01 25.45 -2.91
N GLY A 67 12.88 26.54 -3.68
CA GLY A 67 13.93 26.99 -4.60
C GLY A 67 13.41 27.86 -5.72
N THR A 68 14.20 27.98 -6.79
CA THR A 68 13.76 28.65 -8.01
C THR A 68 12.65 27.84 -8.71
N ALA A 69 11.96 28.46 -9.67
CA ALA A 69 10.97 27.75 -10.47
C ALA A 69 11.57 26.51 -11.17
N ALA A 70 12.81 26.60 -11.64
CA ALA A 70 13.51 25.48 -12.27
C ALA A 70 13.81 24.34 -11.27
N ASP A 71 14.24 24.68 -10.04
CA ASP A 71 14.48 23.67 -8.99
C ASP A 71 13.19 22.92 -8.64
N ILE A 72 12.09 23.67 -8.46
CA ILE A 72 10.77 23.10 -8.17
C ILE A 72 10.31 22.19 -9.30
N GLU A 73 10.47 22.61 -10.56
CA GLU A 73 10.09 21.80 -11.73
C GLU A 73 10.85 20.47 -11.78
N VAL A 74 12.17 20.52 -11.55
CA VAL A 74 13.02 19.31 -11.55
C VAL A 74 12.58 18.33 -10.47
N GLN A 75 12.37 18.82 -9.25
CA GLN A 75 11.98 17.98 -8.12
C GLN A 75 10.55 17.43 -8.27
N ALA A 76 9.62 18.25 -8.77
CA ALA A 76 8.26 17.81 -9.07
C ALA A 76 8.23 16.70 -10.14
N ARG A 77 9.06 16.82 -11.17
CA ARG A 77 9.17 15.77 -12.20
C ARG A 77 9.75 14.47 -11.62
N GLU A 78 10.70 14.56 -10.70
CA GLU A 78 11.31 13.37 -10.10
C GLU A 78 10.34 12.62 -9.18
N ILE A 79 9.57 13.32 -8.33
CA ILE A 79 8.58 12.65 -7.48
C ILE A 79 7.49 11.96 -8.32
N ILE A 80 7.11 12.54 -9.47
CA ILE A 80 6.17 11.90 -10.42
C ILE A 80 6.79 10.61 -10.99
N ARG A 81 8.08 10.62 -11.37
CA ARG A 81 8.79 9.43 -11.87
C ARG A 81 8.86 8.33 -10.81
N ILE A 82 9.18 8.70 -9.56
CA ILE A 82 9.22 7.78 -8.43
C ILE A 82 7.84 7.14 -8.20
N ASN A 83 6.79 7.95 -8.18
CA ASN A 83 5.42 7.45 -8.02
C ASN A 83 5.02 6.47 -9.12
N ALA A 84 5.31 6.78 -10.39
CA ALA A 84 5.04 5.86 -11.51
C ALA A 84 5.78 4.52 -11.33
N ARG A 85 7.05 4.56 -10.89
CA ARG A 85 7.82 3.33 -10.61
C ARG A 85 7.19 2.51 -9.49
N LEU A 86 6.83 3.13 -8.37
CA LEU A 86 6.22 2.45 -7.23
C LEU A 86 4.85 1.86 -7.59
N GLN A 87 4.05 2.55 -8.41
CA GLN A 87 2.77 2.07 -8.90
C GLN A 87 2.93 0.80 -9.75
N GLU A 88 3.88 0.78 -10.68
CA GLU A 88 4.17 -0.40 -11.51
C GLU A 88 4.68 -1.58 -10.67
N MET A 89 5.58 -1.33 -9.71
CA MET A 89 6.07 -2.37 -8.79
C MET A 89 4.91 -2.98 -7.98
N MET A 90 4.07 -2.12 -7.37
CA MET A 90 2.92 -2.57 -6.60
C MET A 90 1.90 -3.29 -7.46
N ALA A 91 1.64 -2.82 -8.69
CA ALA A 91 0.77 -3.50 -9.65
C ALA A 91 1.30 -4.91 -9.97
N ALA A 92 2.60 -5.03 -10.24
CA ALA A 92 3.25 -6.31 -10.47
C ALA A 92 3.10 -7.23 -9.24
N ASP A 93 3.44 -6.77 -8.05
CA ASP A 93 3.43 -7.60 -6.83
C ASP A 93 2.01 -8.03 -6.42
N THR A 94 1.04 -7.13 -6.53
CA THR A 94 -0.35 -7.37 -6.12
C THR A 94 -1.18 -8.09 -7.17
N GLY A 95 -0.81 -7.97 -8.46
CA GLY A 95 -1.62 -8.42 -9.58
C GLY A 95 -2.79 -7.48 -9.92
N GLN A 96 -2.86 -6.29 -9.31
CA GLN A 96 -3.84 -5.27 -9.67
C GLN A 96 -3.42 -4.53 -10.95
N PRO A 97 -4.37 -4.02 -11.74
CA PRO A 97 -4.07 -3.06 -12.81
C PRO A 97 -3.38 -1.82 -12.26
N VAL A 98 -2.40 -1.27 -13.00
CA VAL A 98 -1.66 -0.07 -12.57
C VAL A 98 -2.58 1.13 -12.36
N GLU A 99 -3.67 1.23 -13.13
CA GLU A 99 -4.66 2.30 -13.00
C GLU A 99 -5.40 2.22 -11.66
N ARG A 100 -5.68 1.00 -11.19
CA ARG A 100 -6.30 0.79 -9.87
C ARG A 100 -5.32 1.20 -8.77
N VAL A 101 -4.08 0.75 -8.85
CA VAL A 101 -3.03 1.13 -7.88
C VAL A 101 -2.85 2.65 -7.85
N ALA A 102 -2.78 3.30 -9.01
CA ALA A 102 -2.62 4.75 -9.11
C ALA A 102 -3.82 5.52 -8.53
N HIS A 103 -5.04 4.99 -8.68
CA HIS A 103 -6.24 5.55 -8.06
C HIS A 103 -6.19 5.42 -6.53
N ASP A 104 -5.95 4.20 -6.03
CA ASP A 104 -6.06 3.87 -4.61
C ASP A 104 -4.93 4.53 -3.80
N ILE A 105 -3.72 4.64 -4.38
CA ILE A 105 -2.55 5.25 -3.73
C ILE A 105 -2.60 6.80 -3.69
N ASN A 106 -3.53 7.44 -4.42
CA ASN A 106 -3.62 8.91 -4.48
C ASN A 106 -3.96 9.56 -3.12
N ARG A 107 -4.54 8.78 -2.20
CA ARG A 107 -4.76 9.14 -0.80
C ARG A 107 -4.28 8.01 0.09
N ASP A 108 -4.34 8.24 1.39
CA ASP A 108 -4.10 7.19 2.37
C ASP A 108 -5.15 6.09 2.21
N TYR A 109 -4.73 4.94 1.68
CA TYR A 109 -5.57 3.76 1.50
C TYR A 109 -5.20 2.69 2.52
N TRP A 110 -5.99 2.67 3.60
CA TRP A 110 -5.83 1.72 4.70
C TRP A 110 -6.55 0.42 4.40
N MET A 111 -5.89 -0.68 4.74
CA MET A 111 -6.39 -2.04 4.64
C MET A 111 -6.19 -2.78 5.96
N SER A 112 -7.20 -3.54 6.35
CA SER A 112 -7.11 -4.67 7.27
C SER A 112 -6.27 -5.80 6.67
N ALA A 113 -5.95 -6.83 7.47
CA ALA A 113 -5.24 -8.00 6.96
C ALA A 113 -6.04 -8.73 5.86
N SER A 114 -7.37 -8.80 6.01
CA SER A 114 -8.26 -9.40 5.02
C SER A 114 -8.30 -8.62 3.71
N GLU A 115 -8.47 -7.29 3.78
CA GLU A 115 -8.45 -6.44 2.58
C GLU A 115 -7.08 -6.46 1.90
N ALA A 116 -5.98 -6.48 2.66
CA ALA A 116 -4.64 -6.55 2.08
C ALA A 116 -4.39 -7.88 1.34
N ARG A 117 -4.97 -8.99 1.83
CA ARG A 117 -4.94 -10.28 1.12
C ARG A 117 -5.77 -10.21 -0.16
N ASP A 118 -6.97 -9.68 -0.07
CA ASP A 118 -7.90 -9.61 -1.21
C ASP A 118 -7.42 -8.61 -2.28
N TYR A 119 -6.70 -7.56 -1.87
CA TYR A 119 -5.98 -6.64 -2.75
C TYR A 119 -4.74 -7.27 -3.38
N GLY A 120 -4.16 -8.31 -2.75
CA GLY A 120 -2.99 -9.04 -3.25
C GLY A 120 -1.64 -8.58 -2.67
N VAL A 121 -1.64 -7.70 -1.66
CA VAL A 121 -0.39 -7.27 -0.97
C VAL A 121 0.20 -8.43 -0.15
N ILE A 122 -0.65 -9.29 0.42
CA ILE A 122 -0.24 -10.50 1.13
C ILE A 122 -0.96 -11.73 0.55
N ASP A 123 -0.45 -12.92 0.88
CA ASP A 123 -1.04 -14.19 0.45
C ASP A 123 -1.85 -14.86 1.58
N THR A 124 -1.48 -14.66 2.85
CA THR A 124 -2.07 -15.42 3.96
C THR A 124 -2.14 -14.62 5.27
N ILE A 125 -3.20 -14.84 6.04
CA ILE A 125 -3.35 -14.33 7.41
C ILE A 125 -3.02 -15.45 8.39
N VAL A 126 -2.07 -15.21 9.29
CA VAL A 126 -1.60 -16.22 10.25
C VAL A 126 -2.20 -15.97 11.63
N GLY A 127 -2.79 -16.98 12.25
CA GLY A 127 -3.29 -16.90 13.63
C GLY A 127 -4.66 -16.22 13.76
N GLN A 128 -5.50 -16.26 12.72
CA GLN A 128 -6.85 -15.72 12.75
C GLN A 128 -7.74 -16.52 13.71
N THR A 129 -8.45 -15.81 14.58
CA THR A 129 -9.49 -16.31 15.49
C THR A 129 -10.85 -15.73 15.10
N GLU A 130 -11.94 -16.27 15.64
CA GLU A 130 -13.29 -15.71 15.41
C GLU A 130 -13.37 -14.24 15.85
N ALA A 131 -12.75 -13.89 16.98
CA ALA A 131 -12.73 -12.50 17.47
C ALA A 131 -12.04 -11.55 16.49
N THR A 132 -10.89 -11.96 15.94
CA THR A 132 -10.16 -11.12 14.97
C THR A 132 -10.83 -11.09 13.60
N ALA A 133 -11.49 -12.18 13.19
CA ALA A 133 -12.30 -12.18 11.96
C ALA A 133 -13.54 -11.27 12.10
N ALA A 134 -14.16 -11.23 13.29
CA ALA A 134 -15.24 -10.29 13.57
C ALA A 134 -14.77 -8.83 13.56
N ALA A 135 -13.56 -8.55 14.04
CA ALA A 135 -12.96 -7.21 13.97
C ALA A 135 -12.72 -6.76 12.52
N ASP A 136 -12.17 -7.62 11.66
CA ASP A 136 -12.00 -7.34 10.23
C ASP A 136 -13.35 -7.01 9.55
N ARG A 137 -14.40 -7.79 9.85
CA ARG A 137 -15.76 -7.53 9.33
C ARG A 137 -16.32 -6.18 9.80
N ALA A 138 -16.02 -5.79 11.04
CA ALA A 138 -16.45 -4.50 11.56
C ALA A 138 -15.71 -3.33 10.87
N GLU A 139 -14.42 -3.46 10.58
CA GLU A 139 -13.66 -2.45 9.82
C GLU A 139 -14.20 -2.31 8.39
N ALA A 140 -14.48 -3.43 7.70
CA ALA A 140 -15.03 -3.43 6.35
C ALA A 140 -16.38 -2.71 6.27
N ALA A 141 -17.27 -2.92 7.25
CA ALA A 141 -18.57 -2.25 7.30
C ALA A 141 -18.44 -0.71 7.37
N VAL A 142 -17.48 -0.19 8.16
CA VAL A 142 -17.21 1.26 8.25
C VAL A 142 -16.71 1.83 6.92
N GLN A 143 -15.89 1.08 6.18
CA GLN A 143 -15.43 1.51 4.86
C GLN A 143 -16.55 1.53 3.83
N GLU A 144 -17.43 0.53 3.84
CA GLU A 144 -18.60 0.46 2.94
C GLU A 144 -19.54 1.65 3.17
N GLU A 145 -19.87 1.95 4.43
CA GLU A 145 -20.68 3.13 4.79
C GLU A 145 -20.03 4.44 4.31
N SER A 146 -18.70 4.57 4.49
CA SER A 146 -17.95 5.74 4.04
C SER A 146 -17.96 5.89 2.50
N ALA A 147 -17.83 4.78 1.78
CA ALA A 147 -17.88 4.74 0.32
C ALA A 147 -19.28 5.07 -0.21
N GLU A 148 -20.34 4.58 0.44
CA GLU A 148 -21.73 4.89 0.11
C GLU A 148 -22.06 6.36 0.35
N ALA A 149 -21.61 6.92 1.48
CA ALA A 149 -21.75 8.35 1.78
C ALA A 149 -21.06 9.23 0.71
N ALA A 150 -19.85 8.87 0.28
CA ALA A 150 -19.12 9.60 -0.76
C ALA A 150 -19.83 9.55 -2.13
N ARG A 151 -20.38 8.40 -2.51
CA ARG A 151 -21.18 8.26 -3.76
C ARG A 151 -22.44 9.13 -3.71
N THR A 152 -23.14 9.15 -2.58
CA THR A 152 -24.37 9.93 -2.40
C THR A 152 -24.09 11.44 -2.46
N ALA A 153 -22.99 11.90 -1.84
CA ALA A 153 -22.58 13.31 -1.87
C ALA A 153 -22.16 13.79 -3.27
N THR A 154 -21.69 12.89 -4.13
CA THR A 154 -21.27 13.21 -5.51
C THR A 154 -22.48 13.35 -6.44
N ASN A 155 -23.52 12.54 -6.26
CA ASN A 155 -24.77 12.62 -7.03
C ASN A 155 -25.66 13.82 -6.67
N GLY A 156 -25.54 14.36 -5.45
CA GLY A 156 -26.32 15.53 -4.99
C GLY A 156 -25.82 16.89 -5.47
N LYS A 157 -24.65 16.98 -6.13
CA LYS A 157 -24.05 18.23 -6.62
C LYS A 157 -24.30 18.53 -8.11
N SER A 158 -25.21 17.80 -8.76
CA SER A 158 -25.51 17.92 -10.20
C SER A 158 -26.86 18.60 -10.50
N THR A 159 -27.28 19.54 -9.66
CA THR A 159 -28.47 20.42 -9.86
C THR A 159 -28.09 21.87 -9.66
#